data_AF-A0A125PVE5-F1
#
_entry.id   AF-A0A125PVE5-F1
#
_cell.length_a   1.000
_cell.length_b   1.000
_cell.length_c   1.000
_cell.angle_alpha   90.00
_cell.angle_beta   90.00
_cell.angle_gamma   90.00
#
_symmetry.space_group_name_H-M   'P 1'
#
loop_
_entity.id
_entity.type
_entity.pdbx_description
1 polymer ?
#
loop_
_entity_poly.entity_id
_entity_poly.type
_entity_poly.pdbx_seq_one_letter_code
_entity_poly.pdbx_strand_id
1 'polypeptide(L)'
;MGGGRFEIQLEPHEAERPDPAGAERVEFLVAANAGQPPRALRKVASGGELSRISLAIEVAALGLDAVPTMVFDEVDSGIGGAVADIVGKKLRALGEQRQVLCVTHLPQVAAQGHAHYRVSKAPVEGMTQSSVELLAPRQREEELARMLGGVEVSKEARAAAKRLLQSAG
;
A
#
# COMPACT_ATOMS: atom_id res chain seq x y z
N MET A 1 -12.68 10.08 -4.71
CA MET A 1 -11.73 11.02 -5.35
C MET A 1 -12.28 11.44 -6.70
N GLY A 2 -13.21 12.40 -6.72
CA GLY A 2 -13.66 13.00 -7.98
C GLY A 2 -12.68 14.10 -8.39
N GLY A 3 -12.25 14.12 -9.65
CA GLY A 3 -11.49 15.22 -10.24
C GLY A 3 -9.96 15.11 -10.21
N GLY A 4 -9.41 13.95 -9.84
CA GLY A 4 -7.98 13.68 -10.07
C GLY A 4 -7.70 13.49 -11.55
N ARG A 5 -6.53 13.94 -12.03
CA ARG A 5 -6.08 13.78 -13.42
C ARG A 5 -4.72 13.11 -13.47
N PHE A 6 -4.55 12.18 -14.40
CA PHE A 6 -3.28 11.60 -14.78
C PHE A 6 -3.06 11.93 -16.26
N GLU A 7 -1.95 12.58 -16.57
CA GLU A 7 -1.61 13.02 -17.92
C GLU A 7 -0.21 12.51 -18.27
N ILE A 8 -0.05 12.12 -19.54
CA ILE A 8 1.24 11.71 -20.09
C ILE A 8 1.69 12.81 -21.03
N GLN A 9 2.81 13.46 -20.74
CA GLN A 9 3.40 14.49 -21.58
C GLN A 9 4.64 13.94 -22.29
N LEU A 10 4.80 14.30 -23.56
CA LEU A 10 6.02 14.06 -24.32
C LEU A 10 6.79 15.38 -24.42
N GLU A 11 8.00 15.41 -23.88
CA GLU A 11 8.89 16.56 -23.89
C GLU A 11 9.96 16.35 -24.97
N PRO A 12 9.98 17.13 -26.06
CA PRO A 12 11.01 17.01 -27.08
C PRO A 12 12.42 17.21 -26.53
N HIS A 13 13.37 16.40 -26.99
CA HIS A 13 14.77 16.62 -26.73
C HIS A 13 15.28 17.86 -27.49
N GLU A 14 16.18 18.61 -26.87
CA GLU A 14 16.83 19.77 -27.53
C GLU A 14 17.83 19.34 -28.62
N ALA A 15 18.19 18.07 -28.68
CA ALA A 15 19.11 17.52 -29.68
C ALA A 15 18.43 17.41 -31.06
N GLU A 16 19.16 17.75 -32.13
CA GLU A 16 18.69 17.60 -33.51
C GLU A 16 18.44 16.14 -33.92
N ARG A 17 19.03 15.18 -33.21
CA ARG A 17 18.90 13.74 -33.50
C ARG A 17 18.29 13.00 -32.30
N PRO A 18 17.36 12.06 -32.54
CA PRO A 18 16.85 11.18 -31.50
C PRO A 18 17.96 10.35 -30.85
N ASP A 19 17.80 10.04 -29.57
CA ASP A 19 18.62 9.05 -28.87
C ASP A 19 18.01 7.63 -29.01
N PRO A 20 18.62 6.56 -28.45
CA PRO A 20 18.07 5.21 -28.53
C PRO A 20 16.68 5.03 -27.88
N ALA A 21 16.26 5.92 -26.99
CA ALA A 21 14.94 5.95 -26.35
C ALA A 21 13.94 6.83 -27.11
N GLY A 22 14.38 7.75 -27.97
CA GLY A 22 13.55 8.49 -28.91
C GLY A 22 13.91 9.96 -29.06
N ALA A 23 12.98 10.73 -29.65
CA ALA A 23 13.12 12.18 -29.82
C ALA A 23 12.44 12.97 -28.68
N GLU A 24 11.72 12.28 -27.80
CA GLU A 24 10.94 12.88 -26.73
C GLU A 24 11.09 12.08 -25.44
N ARG A 25 11.07 12.77 -24.31
CA ARG A 25 11.03 12.19 -22.96
C ARG A 25 9.59 12.10 -22.48
N VAL A 26 9.19 10.92 -22.00
CA VAL A 26 7.88 10.73 -21.37
C VAL A 26 7.91 11.25 -19.92
N GLU A 27 6.98 12.13 -19.57
CA GLU A 27 6.76 12.62 -18.20
C GLU A 27 5.33 12.30 -17.75
N PHE A 28 5.20 11.72 -16.54
CA PHE A 28 3.91 11.42 -15.93
C PHE A 28 3.51 12.55 -14.98
N LEU A 29 2.39 13.20 -15.31
CA LEU A 29 1.84 14.32 -14.55
C LEU A 29 0.61 13.88 -13.78
N VAL A 30 0.49 14.36 -12.54
CA VAL A 30 -0.66 14.08 -11.67
C VAL A 30 -1.21 15.37 -11.07
N ALA A 31 -2.53 15.47 -11.06
CA ALA A 31 -3.28 16.40 -10.20
C ALA A 31 -4.12 15.57 -9.22
N ALA A 32 -3.76 15.61 -7.94
CA ALA A 32 -4.47 14.85 -6.90
C ALA A 32 -5.86 15.45 -6.58
N ASN A 33 -6.00 16.77 -6.74
CA ASN A 33 -7.20 17.52 -6.38
C ASN A 33 -7.77 18.29 -7.56
N ALA A 34 -9.09 18.40 -7.61
CA ALA A 34 -9.79 19.22 -8.59
C ALA A 34 -9.31 20.68 -8.52
N GLY A 35 -9.09 21.30 -9.68
CA GLY A 35 -8.64 22.70 -9.79
C GLY A 35 -7.13 22.92 -9.66
N GLN A 36 -6.34 21.89 -9.31
CA GLN A 36 -4.88 21.99 -9.35
C GLN A 36 -4.35 21.64 -10.76
N PRO A 37 -3.32 22.35 -11.25
CA PRO A 37 -2.64 21.95 -12.49
C PRO A 37 -1.87 20.64 -12.26
N PRO A 38 -1.87 19.73 -13.25
CA PRO A 38 -1.01 18.56 -13.24
C PRO A 38 0.46 18.97 -13.10
N ARG A 39 1.19 18.23 -12.28
CA ARG A 39 2.62 18.44 -12.05
C ARG A 39 3.30 17.06 -12.03
N ALA A 40 4.59 17.05 -12.34
CA ALA A 40 5.40 15.82 -12.38
C ALA A 40 5.18 14.97 -11.13
N LEU A 41 4.89 13.68 -11.28
CA LEU A 41 4.57 12.75 -10.18
C LEU A 41 5.58 12.86 -9.03
N ARG A 42 6.88 12.95 -9.37
CA ARG A 42 8.00 13.12 -8.44
C ARG A 42 8.00 14.40 -7.60
N LYS A 43 7.18 15.40 -7.95
CA LYS A 43 7.13 16.73 -7.31
C LYS A 43 5.87 16.99 -6.48
N VAL A 44 4.88 16.11 -6.53
CA VAL A 44 3.52 16.40 -6.03
C VAL A 44 3.06 15.44 -4.97
N ALA A 45 3.44 14.17 -5.10
CA ALA A 45 2.90 13.13 -4.25
C ALA A 45 3.62 13.11 -2.89
N SER A 46 2.84 13.05 -1.82
CA SER A 46 3.33 12.53 -0.53
C SER A 46 3.78 11.06 -0.68
N GLY A 47 4.58 10.55 0.27
CA GLY A 47 5.05 9.15 0.25
C GLY A 47 3.89 8.16 0.03
N GLY A 48 2.82 8.28 0.82
CA GLY A 48 1.64 7.44 0.68
C GLY A 48 0.85 7.60 -0.63
N GLU A 49 0.76 8.81 -1.19
CA GLU A 49 0.12 9.00 -2.50
C GLU A 49 0.94 8.35 -3.62
N LEU A 50 2.26 8.49 -3.57
CA LEU A 50 3.15 7.86 -4.54
C LEU A 50 3.05 6.35 -4.44
N SER A 51 3.11 5.78 -3.22
CA SER A 51 2.95 4.35 -2.99
C SER A 51 1.62 3.80 -3.52
N ARG A 52 0.52 4.56 -3.37
CA ARG A 52 -0.79 4.17 -3.92
C ARG A 52 -0.86 4.26 -5.45
N ILE A 53 -0.24 5.27 -6.06
CA ILE A 53 -0.16 5.38 -7.52
C ILE A 53 0.68 4.23 -8.07
N SER A 54 1.84 3.95 -7.47
CA SER A 54 2.66 2.80 -7.83
C SER A 54 1.88 1.48 -7.71
N LEU A 55 1.17 1.25 -6.58
CA LEU A 55 0.31 0.07 -6.44
C LEU A 55 -0.76 -0.02 -7.54
N ALA A 56 -1.35 1.11 -7.94
CA ALA A 56 -2.35 1.11 -9.01
C ALA A 56 -1.74 0.73 -10.36
N ILE A 57 -0.54 1.21 -10.65
CA ILE A 57 0.23 0.87 -11.85
C ILE A 57 0.61 -0.61 -11.82
N GLU A 58 1.16 -1.12 -10.71
CA GLU A 58 1.54 -2.54 -10.57
C GLU A 58 0.35 -3.47 -10.76
N VAL A 59 -0.80 -3.13 -10.17
CA VAL A 59 -2.04 -3.90 -10.37
C VAL A 59 -2.52 -3.83 -11.82
N ALA A 60 -2.39 -2.68 -12.50
CA ALA A 60 -2.76 -2.54 -13.91
C ALA A 60 -1.79 -3.26 -14.87
N ALA A 61 -0.52 -3.35 -14.49
CA ALA A 61 0.55 -4.02 -15.23
C ALA A 61 0.80 -5.46 -14.78
N LEU A 62 -0.12 -6.03 -13.99
CA LEU A 62 -0.02 -7.39 -13.48
C LEU A 62 0.27 -8.39 -14.61
N GLY A 63 1.35 -9.15 -14.45
CA GLY A 63 1.81 -10.14 -15.43
C GLY A 63 2.73 -9.59 -16.53
N LEU A 64 2.98 -8.28 -16.58
CA LEU A 64 3.88 -7.65 -17.55
C LEU A 64 5.26 -7.32 -16.97
N ASP A 65 5.35 -7.07 -15.67
CA ASP A 65 6.62 -6.81 -14.98
C ASP A 65 7.31 -8.13 -14.53
N ALA A 66 8.64 -8.16 -14.39
CA ALA A 66 9.40 -9.32 -13.95
C ALA A 66 9.78 -9.29 -12.45
N VAL A 67 9.46 -8.22 -11.70
CA VAL A 67 9.90 -8.08 -10.29
C VAL A 67 9.17 -9.07 -9.37
N PRO A 68 9.87 -10.05 -8.75
CA PRO A 68 9.20 -11.13 -8.00
C PRO A 68 8.72 -10.71 -6.61
N THR A 69 9.37 -9.72 -6.00
CA THR A 69 9.10 -9.26 -4.63
C THR A 69 9.03 -7.74 -4.58
N MET A 70 7.96 -7.23 -3.96
CA MET A 70 7.67 -5.80 -3.86
C MET A 70 7.45 -5.40 -2.40
N VAL A 71 7.97 -4.24 -2.02
CA VAL A 71 7.79 -3.67 -0.68
C VAL A 71 7.03 -2.36 -0.80
N PHE A 72 5.87 -2.30 -0.15
CA PHE A 72 5.07 -1.09 -0.05
C PHE A 72 5.16 -0.53 1.36
N ASP A 73 5.74 0.66 1.48
CA ASP A 73 5.75 1.43 2.71
C ASP A 73 4.76 2.59 2.61
N GLU A 74 4.12 2.93 3.73
CA GLU A 74 3.14 4.01 3.86
C GLU A 74 1.95 3.99 2.87
N VAL A 75 1.66 2.87 2.21
CA VAL A 75 0.55 2.77 1.25
C VAL A 75 -0.82 3.08 1.90
N ASP A 76 -0.90 2.88 3.21
CA ASP A 76 -2.05 3.14 4.06
C ASP A 76 -2.00 4.51 4.78
N SER A 77 -1.01 5.36 4.49
CA SER A 77 -0.88 6.69 5.08
C SER A 77 -1.98 7.64 4.60
N GLY A 78 -2.63 8.32 5.54
CA GLY A 78 -3.68 9.31 5.27
C GLY A 78 -4.99 8.73 4.75
N ILE A 79 -5.22 7.42 4.87
CA ILE A 79 -6.47 6.77 4.44
C ILE A 79 -7.13 5.99 5.59
N GLY A 80 -8.40 5.64 5.41
CA GLY A 80 -9.16 4.82 6.35
C GLY A 80 -10.44 4.26 5.73
N GLY A 81 -11.16 3.43 6.50
CA GLY A 81 -12.47 2.89 6.12
C GLY A 81 -12.45 2.16 4.77
N ALA A 82 -13.37 2.52 3.88
CA ALA A 82 -13.54 1.87 2.58
C ALA A 82 -12.29 1.99 1.67
N VAL A 83 -11.54 3.09 1.76
CA VAL A 83 -10.33 3.27 0.95
C VAL A 83 -9.24 2.29 1.37
N ALA A 84 -9.06 2.07 2.68
CA ALA A 84 -8.12 1.10 3.21
C ALA A 84 -8.46 -0.34 2.79
N ASP A 85 -9.75 -0.70 2.78
CA ASP A 85 -10.21 -2.00 2.30
C ASP A 85 -9.90 -2.21 0.80
N ILE A 86 -10.12 -1.20 -0.04
CA ILE A 86 -9.77 -1.24 -1.47
C ILE A 86 -8.25 -1.40 -1.67
N VAL A 87 -7.44 -0.66 -0.92
CA VAL A 87 -5.97 -0.77 -0.97
C VAL A 87 -5.52 -2.17 -0.55
N GLY A 88 -6.06 -2.70 0.56
CA GLY A 88 -5.75 -4.06 1.01
C GLY A 88 -6.10 -5.12 -0.04
N LYS A 89 -7.26 -5.01 -0.69
CA LYS A 89 -7.68 -5.92 -1.78
C LYS A 89 -6.74 -5.84 -2.99
N LYS A 90 -6.25 -4.66 -3.34
CA LYS A 90 -5.25 -4.47 -4.41
C LYS A 90 -3.92 -5.13 -4.07
N LEU A 91 -3.44 -4.97 -2.83
CA LEU A 91 -2.23 -5.66 -2.35
C LEU A 91 -2.40 -7.18 -2.36
N ARG A 92 -3.56 -7.70 -1.93
CA ARG A 92 -3.88 -9.13 -2.02
C ARG A 92 -3.80 -9.63 -3.46
N ALA A 93 -4.48 -8.96 -4.38
CA ALA A 93 -4.51 -9.36 -5.79
C ALA A 93 -3.10 -9.43 -6.41
N LEU A 94 -2.24 -8.47 -6.05
CA LEU A 94 -0.83 -8.50 -6.44
C LEU A 94 -0.07 -9.68 -5.79
N GLY A 95 -0.38 -9.96 -4.53
CA GLY A 95 0.14 -11.09 -3.74
C GLY A 95 -0.22 -12.48 -4.27
N GLU A 96 -1.22 -12.61 -5.14
CA GLU A 96 -1.57 -13.90 -5.77
C GLU A 96 -0.51 -14.34 -6.80
N GLN A 97 0.28 -13.41 -7.33
CA GLN A 97 1.30 -13.71 -8.35
C GLN A 97 2.72 -13.33 -7.90
N ARG A 98 2.86 -12.47 -6.88
CA ARG A 98 4.13 -11.90 -6.41
C ARG A 98 4.22 -11.94 -4.90
N GLN A 99 5.42 -11.80 -4.37
CA GLN A 99 5.60 -11.57 -2.94
C GLN A 99 5.41 -10.08 -2.63
N VAL A 100 4.41 -9.75 -1.82
CA VAL A 100 4.14 -8.37 -1.40
C VAL A 100 4.39 -8.24 0.09
N LEU A 101 5.27 -7.33 0.48
CA LEU A 101 5.52 -6.94 1.86
C LEU A 101 4.93 -5.55 2.10
N CYS A 102 4.05 -5.43 3.09
CA CYS A 102 3.42 -4.17 3.47
C CYS A 102 3.52 -3.99 4.98
N VAL A 103 4.02 -2.84 5.41
CA VAL A 103 3.90 -2.40 6.81
C VAL A 103 2.60 -1.61 6.92
N THR A 104 1.75 -1.94 7.89
CA THR A 104 0.44 -1.30 8.04
C THR A 104 0.02 -1.21 9.49
N HIS A 105 -0.73 -0.15 9.81
CA HIS A 105 -1.42 0.00 11.08
C HIS A 105 -2.94 -0.14 10.94
N LEU A 106 -3.44 -0.34 9.71
CA LEU A 106 -4.87 -0.44 9.43
C LEU A 106 -5.31 -1.91 9.44
N PRO A 107 -6.28 -2.31 10.28
CA PRO A 107 -6.76 -3.69 10.34
C PRO A 107 -7.37 -4.16 9.01
N GLN A 108 -7.94 -3.25 8.22
CA GLN A 108 -8.49 -3.56 6.90
C GLN A 108 -7.41 -4.04 5.92
N VAL A 109 -6.21 -3.46 5.98
CA VAL A 109 -5.08 -3.86 5.13
C VAL A 109 -4.44 -5.14 5.67
N ALA A 110 -4.20 -5.22 6.98
CA ALA A 110 -3.61 -6.41 7.62
C ALA A 110 -4.48 -7.68 7.47
N ALA A 111 -5.81 -7.54 7.46
CA ALA A 111 -6.73 -8.64 7.21
C ALA A 111 -6.59 -9.25 5.82
N GLN A 112 -6.11 -8.49 4.83
CA GLN A 112 -5.96 -8.97 3.45
C GLN A 112 -4.65 -9.77 3.24
N GLY A 113 -3.65 -9.67 4.13
CA GLY A 113 -2.40 -10.42 3.96
C GLY A 113 -2.60 -11.96 3.96
N HIS A 114 -1.82 -12.69 3.15
CA HIS A 114 -1.79 -14.16 3.25
C HIS A 114 -1.14 -14.61 4.56
N ALA A 115 -0.13 -13.88 5.03
CA ALA A 115 0.52 -14.03 6.32
C ALA A 115 0.45 -12.71 7.10
N HIS A 116 0.37 -12.79 8.43
CA HIS A 116 0.38 -11.62 9.31
C HIS A 116 1.52 -11.74 10.31
N TYR A 117 2.51 -10.86 10.17
CA TYR A 117 3.61 -10.73 11.12
C TYR A 117 3.36 -9.55 12.06
N ARG A 118 3.55 -9.77 13.36
CA ARG A 118 3.48 -8.70 14.36
C ARG A 118 4.89 -8.29 14.74
N VAL A 119 5.14 -6.98 14.73
CA VAL A 119 6.36 -6.39 15.27
C VAL A 119 6.08 -5.89 16.68
N SER A 120 6.90 -6.29 17.64
CA SER A 120 6.81 -5.82 19.04
C SER A 120 8.18 -5.37 19.53
N LYS A 121 8.19 -4.50 20.54
CA LYS A 121 9.41 -4.06 21.22
C LYS A 121 9.33 -4.49 22.68
N ALA A 122 10.39 -5.11 23.19
CA ALA A 122 10.49 -5.51 24.59
C ALA A 122 11.90 -5.22 25.12
N PRO A 123 12.05 -4.84 26.40
CA PRO A 123 13.35 -4.73 27.03
C PRO A 123 13.96 -6.12 27.24
N VAL A 124 15.16 -6.34 26.71
CA VAL A 124 15.98 -7.53 26.91
C VAL A 124 17.32 -7.04 27.45
N GLU A 125 17.72 -7.49 28.63
CA GLU A 125 18.98 -7.10 29.28
C GLU A 125 19.20 -5.58 29.38
N GLY A 126 18.11 -4.82 29.60
CA GLY A 126 18.15 -3.36 29.72
C GLY A 126 18.18 -2.60 28.38
N MET A 127 18.18 -3.29 27.24
CA MET A 127 18.08 -2.67 25.92
C MET A 127 16.74 -3.00 25.26
N THR A 128 16.14 -2.03 24.55
CA THR A 128 14.91 -2.30 23.79
C THR A 128 15.24 -3.06 22.53
N GLN A 129 14.78 -4.31 22.43
CA GLN A 129 14.93 -5.15 21.24
C GLN A 129 13.59 -5.24 20.49
N SER A 130 13.66 -5.19 19.16
CA SER A 130 12.50 -5.44 18.31
C SER A 130 12.42 -6.92 17.95
N SER A 131 11.23 -7.51 18.02
CA SER A 131 10.96 -8.89 17.64
C SER A 131 9.87 -8.95 16.59
N VAL A 132 9.92 -9.96 15.72
CA VAL A 132 8.93 -10.21 14.67
C VAL A 132 8.42 -11.63 14.82
N GLU A 133 7.11 -11.79 14.91
CA GLU A 133 6.45 -13.08 15.11
C GLU A 133 5.40 -13.30 14.02
N LEU A 134 5.41 -14.48 13.38
CA LEU A 134 4.30 -14.91 12.53
C LEU A 134 3.11 -15.32 13.40
N LEU A 135 1.95 -14.71 13.15
CA LEU A 135 0.75 -14.99 13.92
C LEU A 135 -0.01 -16.21 13.39
N ALA A 136 -0.30 -17.17 14.26
CA ALA A 136 -1.25 -18.23 13.98
C ALA A 136 -2.69 -17.67 13.82
N PRO A 137 -3.63 -18.41 13.20
CA PRO A 137 -4.97 -17.88 12.87
C PRO A 137 -5.71 -17.22 14.04
N ARG A 138 -5.65 -17.80 15.25
CA ARG A 138 -6.28 -17.21 16.45
C ARG A 138 -5.56 -15.93 16.91
N GLN A 139 -4.22 -15.94 16.91
CA GLN A 139 -3.44 -14.75 17.27
C GLN A 139 -3.68 -13.62 16.26
N ARG A 140 -3.88 -13.95 14.99
CA ARG A 140 -4.22 -13.01 13.93
C ARG A 140 -5.58 -12.33 14.17
N GLU A 141 -6.61 -13.09 14.57
CA GLU A 141 -7.91 -12.51 14.93
C GLU A 141 -7.80 -11.56 16.14
N GLU A 142 -7.08 -11.97 17.19
CA GLU A 142 -6.86 -11.13 18.37
C GLU A 142 -6.07 -9.85 18.04
N GLU A 143 -5.05 -9.94 17.19
CA GLU A 143 -4.27 -8.77 16.77
C GLU A 143 -5.12 -7.78 15.96
N LEU A 144 -5.94 -8.27 15.04
CA LEU A 144 -6.88 -7.41 14.31
C LEU A 144 -7.92 -6.79 15.25
N ALA A 145 -8.39 -7.53 16.25
CA ALA A 145 -9.31 -7.01 17.26
C ALA A 145 -8.65 -5.93 18.12
N ARG A 146 -7.36 -6.09 18.47
CA ARG A 146 -6.54 -5.07 19.14
C ARG A 146 -6.35 -3.83 18.26
N MET A 147 -6.06 -4.01 16.97
CA MET A 147 -5.95 -2.90 16.01
C MET A 147 -7.26 -2.12 15.84
N LEU A 148 -8.42 -2.79 15.98
CA LEU A 148 -9.75 -2.17 15.91
C LEU A 148 -10.19 -1.51 17.23
N GLY A 149 -9.99 -2.19 18.36
CA GLY A 149 -10.55 -1.81 19.67
C GLY A 149 -9.58 -1.09 20.62
N GLY A 150 -8.28 -1.10 20.33
CA GLY A 150 -7.25 -0.50 21.18
C GLY A 150 -6.76 -1.44 22.28
N VAL A 151 -6.54 -0.89 23.49
CA VAL A 151 -5.87 -1.59 24.61
C VAL A 151 -6.73 -2.72 25.19
N GLU A 152 -8.04 -2.50 25.32
CA GLU A 152 -8.98 -3.52 25.78
C GLU A 152 -9.73 -4.15 24.59
N VAL A 153 -9.49 -5.43 24.35
CA VAL A 153 -10.15 -6.16 23.27
C VAL A 153 -11.54 -6.60 23.72
N SER A 154 -12.57 -5.90 23.24
CA SER A 154 -13.98 -6.22 23.52
C SER A 154 -14.50 -7.40 22.70
N LYS A 155 -15.72 -7.88 23.02
CA LYS A 155 -16.39 -8.93 22.22
C LYS A 155 -16.77 -8.42 20.83
N GLU A 156 -17.16 -7.16 20.74
CA GLU A 156 -17.55 -6.47 19.51
C GLU A 156 -16.33 -6.29 18.59
N ALA A 157 -15.18 -5.95 19.16
CA ALA A 157 -13.92 -5.84 18.42
C ALA A 157 -13.51 -7.19 17.80
N ARG A 158 -13.61 -8.30 18.54
CA ARG A 158 -13.39 -9.66 18.01
C ARG A 158 -14.38 -10.01 16.91
N ALA A 159 -15.66 -9.71 17.11
CA ALA A 159 -16.68 -9.95 16.08
C ALA A 159 -16.40 -9.15 14.80
N ALA A 160 -15.91 -7.91 14.91
CA ALA A 160 -15.50 -7.10 13.77
C ALA A 160 -14.23 -7.64 13.08
N ALA A 161 -13.22 -8.06 13.84
CA ALA A 161 -12.01 -8.68 13.33
C ALA A 161 -12.31 -9.97 12.55
N LYS A 162 -13.18 -10.81 13.10
CA LYS A 162 -13.64 -12.02 12.44
C LYS A 162 -14.35 -11.72 11.10
N ARG A 163 -15.19 -10.68 11.05
CA ARG A 163 -15.81 -10.24 9.79
C ARG A 163 -14.78 -9.77 8.78
N LEU A 164 -13.76 -9.01 9.19
CA LEU A 164 -12.67 -8.59 8.30
C LEU A 164 -11.96 -9.79 7.68
N LEU A 165 -11.59 -10.77 8.50
CA LEU A 165 -10.94 -12.00 8.03
C LEU A 165 -11.84 -12.82 7.09
N GLN A 166 -13.15 -12.86 7.33
CA GLN A 166 -14.10 -13.56 6.46
C GLN A 166 -14.31 -12.84 5.12
N SER A 167 -14.18 -11.51 5.11
CA SER A 167 -14.26 -10.69 3.89
C SER A 167 -12.94 -10.57 3.13
N ALA A 168 -11.84 -10.98 3.76
CA ALA A 168 -10.56 -11.10 3.12
C ALA A 168 -10.57 -12.34 2.21
N GLY A 169 -10.00 -12.18 1.01
CA GLY A 169 -9.97 -13.22 -0.01
C GLY A 169 -9.34 -14.53 0.46
#